data_AF-A0A953DGB7-F1
#
_entry.id   AF-A0A953DGB7-F1
#
_cell.length_a   1.000
_cell.length_b   1.000
_cell.length_c   1.000
_cell.angle_alpha   90.00
_cell.angle_beta   90.00
_cell.angle_gamma   90.00
#
_symmetry.space_group_name_H-M   'P 1'
#
loop_
_entity.id
_entity.type
_entity.pdbx_description
1 polymer ?
#
loop_
_entity_poly.entity_id
_entity_poly.type
_entity_poly.pdbx_seq_one_letter_code
_entity_poly.pdbx_strand_id
1 'polypeptide(L)'
;MADSRTNAENTAATDAEAQTFTEEERAAMRERAKEQRRSRRASKADGERDVLEKIAEMDEPDRSMAERIHAIIKESAPELTPRTWYGMPAYAKNGSVVCFFQSAGKFKTRYATLGFNDSANLDDGTMWPTAYALKELTPAAEERIRELVKKAVS
;
A
#
# COMPACT_ATOMS: atom_id res chain seq x y z
N MET A 1 0.36 15.45 50.68
CA MET A 1 0.96 14.40 49.84
C MET A 1 -0.16 13.60 49.22
N ALA A 2 -0.69 14.08 48.09
CA ALA A 2 -1.58 13.36 47.19
C ALA A 2 -1.54 14.11 45.84
N ASP A 3 -1.82 13.42 44.75
CA ASP A 3 -1.92 13.94 43.37
C ASP A 3 -0.63 14.12 42.56
N SER A 4 0.14 13.03 42.44
CA SER A 4 1.02 12.85 41.27
C SER A 4 0.94 11.45 40.64
N ARG A 5 -0.01 10.60 41.05
CA ARG A 5 -0.19 9.25 40.48
C ARG A 5 -1.17 9.19 39.31
N THR A 6 -2.09 10.15 39.21
CA THR A 6 -3.18 10.14 38.23
C THR A 6 -2.76 10.47 36.79
N ASN A 7 -1.62 11.14 36.60
CA ASN A 7 -1.15 11.53 35.26
C ASN A 7 -0.28 10.45 34.59
N ALA A 8 0.50 9.69 35.37
CA ALA A 8 1.38 8.66 34.83
C ALA A 8 0.60 7.42 34.36
N GLU A 9 -0.47 7.04 35.07
CA GLU A 9 -1.34 5.91 34.67
C GLU A 9 -2.12 6.24 33.38
N ASN A 10 -2.50 7.51 33.18
CA ASN A 10 -3.22 7.94 31.99
C ASN A 10 -2.32 8.03 30.74
N THR A 11 -1.01 8.27 30.92
CA THR A 11 -0.05 8.30 29.80
C THR A 11 0.36 6.88 29.40
N ALA A 12 0.49 5.97 30.37
CA ALA A 12 0.78 4.56 30.11
C ALA A 12 -0.38 3.81 29.42
N ALA A 13 -1.63 4.18 29.72
CA ALA A 13 -2.80 3.64 29.03
C ALA A 13 -2.87 4.09 27.56
N THR A 14 -2.54 5.35 27.26
CA THR A 14 -2.48 5.86 25.88
C THR A 14 -1.33 5.26 25.07
N ASP A 15 -0.18 5.00 25.69
CA ASP A 15 0.96 4.34 25.03
C ASP A 15 0.71 2.84 24.79
N ALA A 16 -0.07 2.17 25.65
CA ALA A 16 -0.43 0.77 25.47
C ALA A 16 -1.47 0.57 24.35
N GLU A 17 -2.41 1.51 24.19
CA GLU A 17 -3.32 1.52 23.02
C GLU A 17 -2.57 1.76 21.72
N ALA A 18 -1.57 2.66 21.73
CA ALA A 18 -0.69 2.93 20.57
C ALA A 18 0.22 1.74 20.17
N GLN A 19 0.51 0.82 21.10
CA GLN A 19 1.29 -0.39 20.82
C GLN A 19 0.49 -1.54 20.21
N THR A 20 -0.84 -1.42 20.15
CA THR A 20 -1.70 -2.41 19.51
C THR A 20 -2.16 -1.93 18.15
N PHE A 21 -1.91 -2.74 17.11
CA PHE A 21 -2.36 -2.48 15.74
C PHE A 21 -3.80 -1.96 15.70
N THR A 22 -4.08 -1.01 14.81
CA THR A 22 -5.44 -0.53 14.56
C THR A 22 -6.34 -1.67 14.06
N GLU A 23 -7.65 -1.50 14.12
CA GLU A 23 -8.58 -2.53 13.61
C GLU A 23 -8.35 -2.80 12.12
N GLU A 24 -8.06 -1.73 11.38
CA GLU A 24 -7.75 -1.72 9.95
C GLU A 24 -6.45 -2.48 9.67
N GLU A 25 -5.39 -2.23 10.45
CA GLU A 25 -4.12 -2.95 10.36
C GLU A 25 -4.28 -4.44 10.71
N ARG A 26 -5.07 -4.77 11.74
CA ARG A 26 -5.39 -6.17 12.08
C ARG A 26 -6.17 -6.86 10.96
N ALA A 27 -7.15 -6.17 10.37
CA ALA A 27 -7.90 -6.67 9.23
C ALA A 27 -6.98 -6.90 8.03
N ALA A 28 -6.09 -5.95 7.76
CA ALA A 28 -5.08 -6.05 6.71
C ALA A 28 -4.15 -7.25 6.94
N MET A 29 -3.68 -7.48 8.17
CA MET A 29 -2.88 -8.67 8.53
C MET A 29 -3.65 -9.98 8.32
N ARG A 30 -4.94 -10.03 8.70
CA ARG A 30 -5.79 -11.21 8.43
C ARG A 30 -5.95 -11.46 6.94
N GLU A 31 -6.15 -10.42 6.14
CA GLU A 31 -6.20 -10.54 4.67
C GLU A 31 -4.87 -11.06 4.12
N ARG A 32 -3.73 -10.53 4.59
CA ARG A 32 -2.41 -11.02 4.19
C ARG A 32 -2.23 -12.51 4.48
N ALA A 33 -2.71 -13.00 5.62
CA ALA A 33 -2.68 -14.43 5.93
C ALA A 33 -3.54 -15.27 4.96
N LYS A 34 -4.73 -14.78 4.58
CA LYS A 34 -5.59 -15.44 3.57
C LYS A 34 -4.97 -15.41 2.17
N GLU A 35 -4.39 -14.28 1.77
CA GLU A 35 -3.70 -14.10 0.50
C GLU A 35 -2.50 -15.04 0.34
N GLN A 36 -1.67 -15.18 1.39
CA GLN A 36 -0.54 -16.12 1.35
C GLN A 36 -0.97 -17.57 1.13
N ARG A 37 -2.16 -17.96 1.60
CA ARG A 37 -2.73 -19.28 1.35
C ARG A 37 -3.20 -19.44 -0.10
N ARG A 38 -3.79 -18.39 -0.69
CA ARG A 38 -4.28 -18.36 -2.08
C ARG A 38 -3.16 -18.26 -3.13
N SER A 39 -2.10 -17.50 -2.84
CA SER A 39 -1.07 -17.15 -3.83
C SER A 39 -0.20 -18.31 -4.30
N ARG A 40 -0.16 -19.44 -3.58
CA ARG A 40 0.61 -20.63 -3.99
C ARG A 40 0.07 -21.33 -5.25
N ARG A 41 -1.13 -20.95 -5.72
CA ARG A 41 -1.81 -21.57 -6.87
C ARG A 41 -2.36 -20.56 -7.88
N ALA A 42 -2.16 -19.26 -7.65
CA ALA A 42 -2.77 -18.20 -8.45
C ALA A 42 -1.91 -17.86 -9.67
N SER A 43 -2.56 -17.75 -10.84
CA SER A 43 -1.93 -17.22 -12.05
C SER A 43 -1.84 -15.70 -12.02
N LYS A 44 -1.11 -15.09 -12.96
CA LYS A 44 -1.09 -13.62 -13.14
C LYS A 44 -2.49 -13.05 -13.40
N ALA A 45 -3.32 -13.76 -14.17
CA ALA A 45 -4.70 -13.36 -14.46
C ALA A 45 -5.58 -13.39 -13.20
N ASP A 46 -5.39 -14.39 -12.33
CA ASP A 46 -6.07 -14.44 -11.04
C ASP A 46 -5.64 -13.27 -10.13
N GLY A 47 -4.34 -12.97 -10.12
CA GLY A 47 -3.81 -11.84 -9.34
C GLY A 47 -4.32 -10.48 -9.82
N GLU A 48 -4.49 -10.29 -11.13
CA GLU A 48 -5.09 -9.08 -11.68
C GLU A 48 -6.58 -8.95 -11.33
N ARG A 49 -7.35 -10.04 -11.44
CA ARG A 49 -8.75 -10.05 -10.99
C ARG A 49 -8.87 -9.68 -9.53
N ASP A 50 -8.06 -10.28 -8.65
CA ASP A 50 -8.07 -9.98 -7.22
C ASP A 50 -7.74 -8.50 -6.93
N VAL A 51 -6.82 -7.90 -7.70
CA VAL A 51 -6.50 -6.47 -7.60
C VAL A 51 -7.69 -5.62 -8.02
N LEU A 52 -8.32 -5.92 -9.15
CA LEU A 52 -9.48 -5.16 -9.65
C LEU A 52 -10.68 -5.27 -8.71
N GLU A 53 -10.91 -6.44 -8.12
CA GLU A 53 -11.93 -6.62 -7.07
C GLU A 53 -11.66 -5.72 -5.87
N LYS A 54 -10.40 -5.64 -5.40
CA LYS A 54 -10.04 -4.73 -4.30
C LYS A 54 -10.13 -3.26 -4.66
N ILE A 55 -9.89 -2.89 -5.90
CA ILE A 55 -10.09 -1.52 -6.38
C ILE A 55 -11.59 -1.19 -6.40
N ALA A 56 -12.44 -2.11 -6.87
CA ALA A 56 -13.88 -1.92 -6.92
C ALA A 56 -14.54 -1.76 -5.53
N GLU A 57 -13.94 -2.35 -4.49
CA GLU A 57 -14.36 -2.18 -3.08
C GLU A 57 -14.05 -0.78 -2.51
N MET A 58 -13.25 0.05 -3.19
CA MET A 58 -12.88 1.38 -2.69
C MET A 58 -13.95 2.43 -2.99
N ASP A 59 -14.07 3.40 -2.09
CA ASP A 59 -14.85 4.61 -2.32
C ASP A 59 -14.06 5.63 -3.15
N GLU A 60 -14.75 6.61 -3.73
CA GLU A 60 -14.09 7.77 -4.33
C GLU A 60 -13.48 8.68 -3.24
N PRO A 61 -12.33 9.34 -3.50
CA PRO A 61 -11.59 9.36 -4.77
C PRO A 61 -10.55 8.23 -4.93
N ASP A 62 -10.42 7.33 -3.97
CA ASP A 62 -9.36 6.31 -3.97
C ASP A 62 -9.54 5.31 -5.11
N ARG A 63 -10.78 4.95 -5.44
CA ARG A 63 -11.07 3.98 -6.51
C ARG A 63 -10.55 4.45 -7.86
N SER A 64 -11.00 5.62 -8.34
CA SER A 64 -10.57 6.16 -9.63
C SER A 64 -9.05 6.36 -9.68
N MET A 65 -8.44 6.75 -8.56
CA MET A 65 -7.00 6.87 -8.43
C MET A 65 -6.28 5.53 -8.57
N ALA A 66 -6.77 4.48 -7.88
CA ALA A 66 -6.20 3.15 -7.92
C ALA A 66 -6.34 2.49 -9.29
N GLU A 67 -7.47 2.68 -9.98
CA GLU A 67 -7.69 2.23 -11.36
C GLU A 67 -6.65 2.84 -12.32
N ARG A 68 -6.43 4.15 -12.21
CA ARG A 68 -5.49 4.85 -13.07
C ARG A 68 -4.05 4.42 -12.81
N ILE A 69 -3.66 4.29 -11.55
CA ILE A 69 -2.33 3.80 -11.15
C ILE A 69 -2.12 2.36 -11.63
N HIS A 70 -3.13 1.50 -11.51
CA HIS A 70 -3.08 0.13 -12.03
C HIS A 70 -2.77 0.10 -13.53
N ALA A 71 -3.47 0.92 -14.32
CA ALA A 71 -3.21 1.05 -15.75
C ALA A 71 -1.79 1.53 -16.05
N ILE A 72 -1.32 2.58 -15.37
CA ILE A 72 0.05 3.12 -15.55
C ILE A 72 1.10 2.06 -15.24
N ILE A 73 0.93 1.29 -14.16
CA ILE A 73 1.88 0.23 -13.78
C ILE A 73 1.94 -0.86 -14.84
N LYS A 74 0.78 -1.31 -15.35
CA LYS A 74 0.72 -2.31 -16.43
C LYS A 74 1.40 -1.84 -17.71
N GLU A 75 1.21 -0.57 -18.07
CA GLU A 75 1.85 0.02 -19.25
C GLU A 75 3.36 0.18 -19.09
N SER A 76 3.82 0.50 -17.89
CA SER A 76 5.20 0.98 -17.64
C SER A 76 6.15 -0.12 -17.18
N ALA A 77 5.61 -1.14 -16.53
CA ALA A 77 6.35 -2.30 -16.02
C ALA A 77 5.50 -3.58 -16.20
N PRO A 78 5.25 -4.02 -17.45
CA PRO A 78 4.41 -5.19 -17.73
C PRO A 78 4.95 -6.50 -17.15
N GLU A 79 6.23 -6.55 -16.77
CA GLU A 79 6.85 -7.67 -16.06
C GLU A 79 6.34 -7.84 -14.62
N LEU A 80 5.76 -6.79 -14.02
CA LEU A 80 5.16 -6.89 -12.70
C LEU A 80 3.92 -7.77 -12.74
N THR A 81 3.77 -8.57 -11.68
CA THR A 81 2.63 -9.45 -11.45
C THR A 81 1.70 -8.78 -10.45
N PRO A 82 0.48 -8.37 -10.86
CA PRO A 82 -0.52 -7.86 -9.94
C PRO A 82 -0.89 -8.90 -8.89
N ARG A 83 -1.08 -8.46 -7.66
CA ARG A 83 -1.55 -9.28 -6.55
C ARG A 83 -2.16 -8.41 -5.46
N THR A 84 -2.92 -9.02 -4.59
CA THR A 84 -3.29 -8.38 -3.33
C THR A 84 -2.19 -8.56 -2.29
N TRP A 85 -2.02 -7.52 -1.48
CA TRP A 85 -1.09 -7.45 -0.36
C TRP A 85 -1.75 -6.67 0.78
N TYR A 86 -1.99 -7.33 1.92
CA TYR A 86 -2.66 -6.69 3.07
C TYR A 86 -4.07 -6.16 2.69
N GLY A 87 -4.74 -6.84 1.77
CA GLY A 87 -6.03 -6.45 1.22
C GLY A 87 -6.00 -5.17 0.39
N MET A 88 -4.85 -4.84 -0.20
CA MET A 88 -4.64 -3.69 -1.08
C MET A 88 -3.98 -4.11 -2.41
N PRO A 89 -4.13 -3.32 -3.50
CA PRO A 89 -3.40 -3.54 -4.74
C PRO A 89 -1.89 -3.46 -4.56
N ALA A 90 -1.18 -4.45 -5.08
CA ALA A 90 0.26 -4.52 -5.07
C ALA A 90 0.81 -5.21 -6.33
N TYR A 91 2.09 -4.99 -6.60
CA TYR A 91 2.73 -5.42 -7.84
C TYR A 91 4.07 -6.03 -7.54
N ALA A 92 4.26 -7.29 -7.93
CA ALA A 92 5.41 -8.08 -7.55
C ALA A 92 6.32 -8.41 -8.73
N LYS A 93 7.63 -8.41 -8.49
CA LYS A 93 8.66 -8.96 -9.37
C LYS A 93 9.28 -10.15 -8.67
N ASN A 94 9.37 -11.30 -9.35
CA ASN A 94 9.99 -12.51 -8.80
C ASN A 94 9.44 -12.93 -7.42
N GLY A 95 8.14 -12.70 -7.17
CA GLY A 95 7.46 -13.08 -5.92
C GLY A 95 7.48 -12.01 -4.81
N SER A 96 8.36 -11.03 -4.90
CA SER A 96 8.48 -9.90 -3.94
C SER A 96 7.67 -8.70 -4.40
N VAL A 97 6.92 -8.06 -3.50
CA VAL A 97 6.14 -6.86 -3.81
C VAL A 97 7.10 -5.67 -3.97
N VAL A 98 7.12 -5.08 -5.16
CA VAL A 98 7.94 -3.91 -5.52
C VAL A 98 7.21 -2.63 -5.13
N CYS A 99 5.94 -2.48 -5.52
CA CYS A 99 5.14 -1.31 -5.20
C CYS A 99 3.68 -1.68 -4.87
N PHE A 100 2.99 -0.77 -4.19
CA PHE A 100 1.62 -0.97 -3.71
C PHE A 100 0.85 0.35 -3.59
N PHE A 101 -0.48 0.26 -3.64
CA PHE A 101 -1.37 1.38 -3.40
C PHE A 101 -2.11 1.18 -2.08
N GLN A 102 -2.04 2.16 -1.18
CA GLN A 102 -2.77 2.19 0.08
C GLN A 102 -3.90 3.21 0.00
N SER A 103 -5.14 2.76 0.21
CA SER A 103 -6.34 3.62 0.23
C SER A 103 -6.34 4.50 1.47
N ALA A 104 -6.67 5.77 1.28
CA ALA A 104 -6.92 6.70 2.37
C ALA A 104 -8.14 6.29 3.20
N GLY A 105 -9.24 5.95 2.52
CA GLY A 105 -10.51 5.61 3.16
C GLY A 105 -10.38 4.39 4.07
N LYS A 106 -9.75 3.31 3.58
CA LYS A 106 -9.57 2.08 4.36
C LYS A 106 -8.75 2.30 5.63
N PHE A 107 -7.69 3.10 5.56
CA PHE A 107 -6.77 3.32 6.68
C PHE A 107 -7.05 4.62 7.44
N LYS A 108 -8.13 5.33 7.10
CA LYS A 108 -8.53 6.61 7.70
C LYS A 108 -7.41 7.65 7.70
N THR A 109 -6.62 7.68 6.63
CA THR A 109 -5.51 8.64 6.45
C THR A 109 -5.95 9.84 5.62
N ARG A 110 -5.17 10.93 5.70
CA ARG A 110 -5.47 12.19 4.98
C ARG A 110 -5.38 12.08 3.45
N TYR A 111 -4.64 11.11 2.96
CA TYR A 111 -4.34 10.89 1.53
C TYR A 111 -4.07 9.42 1.27
N ALA A 112 -4.21 9.01 0.01
CA ALA A 112 -3.79 7.70 -0.46
C ALA A 112 -2.26 7.68 -0.58
N THR A 113 -1.66 6.49 -0.60
CA THR A 113 -0.20 6.37 -0.67
C THR A 113 0.19 5.40 -1.78
N LEU A 114 1.11 5.82 -2.65
CA LEU A 114 1.87 4.91 -3.52
C LEU A 114 3.21 4.62 -2.84
N GLY A 115 3.39 3.36 -2.42
CA GLY A 115 4.59 2.91 -1.71
C GLY A 115 5.45 1.98 -2.56
N PHE A 116 6.74 1.95 -2.24
CA PHE A 116 7.76 1.09 -2.82
C PHE A 116 8.50 0.37 -1.69
N ASN A 117 8.68 -0.94 -1.82
CA ASN A 117 9.45 -1.73 -0.85
C ASN A 117 10.94 -1.77 -1.23
N ASP A 118 11.74 -2.39 -0.36
CA ASP A 118 13.17 -2.66 -0.54
C ASP A 118 13.53 -3.43 -1.83
N SER A 119 12.59 -4.17 -2.40
CA SER A 119 12.78 -4.83 -3.71
C SER A 119 12.69 -3.90 -4.93
N ALA A 120 12.43 -2.60 -4.74
CA ALA A 120 12.43 -1.59 -5.79
C ALA A 120 13.81 -0.94 -5.96
N ASN A 121 14.26 -0.77 -7.22
CA ASN A 121 15.54 -0.15 -7.56
C ASN A 121 15.48 1.39 -7.50
N LEU A 122 14.99 1.93 -6.37
CA LEU A 122 14.89 3.37 -6.08
C LEU A 122 15.96 3.86 -5.10
N ASP A 123 16.94 3.02 -4.82
CA ASP A 123 17.95 3.09 -3.76
C ASP A 123 19.24 3.85 -4.13
N ASP A 124 19.14 4.79 -5.07
CA ASP A 124 20.27 5.65 -5.43
C ASP A 124 20.54 6.72 -4.37
N GLY A 125 21.72 6.66 -3.76
CA GLY A 125 22.27 7.71 -2.89
C GLY A 125 22.23 7.37 -1.40
N THR A 126 22.25 8.38 -0.54
CA THR A 126 22.25 8.20 0.93
C THR A 126 20.84 8.18 1.52
N MET A 127 19.86 8.75 0.81
CA MET A 127 18.46 8.83 1.23
C MET A 127 17.57 9.04 0.02
N TRP A 128 16.45 8.32 -0.05
CA TRP A 128 15.48 8.41 -1.14
C TRP A 128 14.04 8.22 -0.62
N PRO A 129 13.02 8.74 -1.31
CA PRO A 129 11.64 8.51 -0.94
C PRO A 129 11.21 7.07 -1.26
N THR A 130 10.52 6.42 -0.32
CA THR A 130 9.93 5.08 -0.49
C THR A 130 8.40 5.11 -0.54
N ALA A 131 7.78 6.25 -0.26
CA ALA A 131 6.34 6.43 -0.32
C ALA A 131 5.97 7.84 -0.73
N TYR A 132 4.91 7.97 -1.52
CA TYR A 132 4.39 9.23 -2.03
C TYR A 132 2.93 9.39 -1.63
N ALA A 133 2.63 10.51 -0.97
CA ALA A 133 1.27 10.91 -0.64
C ALA A 133 0.53 11.38 -1.91
N LEU A 134 -0.68 10.87 -2.13
CA LEU A 134 -1.51 11.15 -3.28
C LEU A 134 -2.86 11.73 -2.82
N LYS A 135 -3.08 13.01 -3.14
CA LYS A 135 -4.35 13.69 -2.92
C LYS A 135 -5.25 13.65 -4.15
N GLU A 136 -4.63 13.70 -5.33
CA GLU A 136 -5.25 13.65 -6.65
C GLU A 136 -4.23 13.13 -7.68
N LEU A 137 -4.68 12.73 -8.86
CA LEU A 137 -3.81 12.42 -10.00
C LEU A 137 -3.94 13.51 -11.07
N THR A 138 -2.89 14.32 -11.18
CA THR A 138 -2.70 15.24 -12.30
C THR A 138 -1.86 14.56 -13.39
N PRO A 139 -1.87 15.07 -14.64
CA PRO A 139 -0.99 14.54 -15.68
C PRO A 139 0.50 14.52 -15.29
N ALA A 140 0.96 15.51 -14.53
CA ALA A 140 2.33 15.56 -14.02
C ALA A 140 2.59 14.48 -12.97
N ALA A 141 1.62 14.20 -12.09
CA ALA A 141 1.72 13.11 -11.13
C ALA A 141 1.74 11.76 -11.83
N GLU A 142 0.91 11.55 -12.86
CA GLU A 142 0.92 10.32 -13.66
C GLU A 142 2.27 10.08 -14.33
N GLU A 143 2.86 11.10 -14.96
CA GLU A 143 4.18 10.95 -15.58
C GLU A 143 5.26 10.64 -14.53
N ARG A 144 5.20 11.30 -13.37
CA ARG A 144 6.12 11.00 -12.29
C ARG A 144 5.99 9.56 -11.79
N ILE A 145 4.78 9.03 -11.67
CA ILE A 145 4.53 7.63 -11.32
C ILE A 145 5.11 6.71 -12.39
N ARG A 146 4.95 7.07 -13.67
CA ARG A 146 5.50 6.32 -14.81
C ARG A 146 7.02 6.15 -14.71
N GLU A 147 7.73 7.25 -14.44
CA GLU A 147 9.17 7.25 -14.25
C GLU A 147 9.59 6.40 -13.05
N LEU A 148 8.92 6.58 -11.91
CA LEU A 148 9.23 5.85 -10.68
C LEU A 148 9.02 4.34 -10.84
N VAL A 149 7.94 3.93 -11.49
CA VAL A 149 7.65 2.51 -11.73
C VAL A 149 8.68 1.88 -12.67
N LYS A 150 9.06 2.58 -13.75
CA LYS A 150 10.12 2.11 -14.67
C LYS A 150 11.45 1.96 -13.94
N LYS A 151 11.82 2.95 -13.13
CA LYS A 151 13.07 2.90 -12.35
C LYS A 151 13.03 1.80 -11.30
N ALA A 152 11.90 1.61 -10.62
CA ALA A 152 11.74 0.59 -9.59
C ALA A 152 12.00 -0.84 -10.10
N VAL A 153 11.89 -1.08 -11.40
CA VAL A 153 12.08 -2.41 -12.02
C VAL A 153 13.33 -2.52 -12.89
N SER A 154 14.08 -1.44 -13.12
CA SER A 154 15.24 -1.41 -14.04
C SER A 154 16.47 -2.07 -13.46
#